data_AF-I3Z5U8-F1
#
_entry.id   AF-I3Z5U8-F1
#
_cell.length_a   1.000
_cell.length_b   1.000
_cell.length_c   1.000
_cell.angle_alpha   90.00
_cell.angle_beta   90.00
_cell.angle_gamma   90.00
#
_symmetry.space_group_name_H-M   'P 1'
#
loop_
_entity.id
_entity.type
_entity.pdbx_description
1 polymer ?
#
loop_
_entity_poly.entity_id
_entity_poly.type
_entity_poly.pdbx_seq_one_letter_code
_entity_poly.pdbx_strand_id
1 'polypeptide(L)'
;MNIAQSLAYKMLLKGVYDNDFPTVKPHQKEILGNALLLDTREREEFEVSHLKGAKWVGYNTFSLETLEGIPKDQVLVVYCSIGARSQEIGKKLKGAGYEKVYNLYGGIFHWVNEDRSVFNQEAEQTDRVHAYSRSWGIWLNKGVKVFE
;
A
#
# COMPACT_ATOMS: atom_id res chain seq x y z
N MET A 1 3.37 -5.87 -23.15
CA MET A 1 4.43 -5.03 -22.55
C MET A 1 4.02 -4.73 -21.11
N ASN A 2 4.84 -5.07 -20.10
CA ASN A 2 4.47 -4.87 -18.69
C ASN A 2 4.55 -3.38 -18.32
N ILE A 3 3.42 -2.67 -18.34
CA ILE A 3 3.34 -1.23 -18.06
C ILE A 3 3.81 -0.91 -16.63
N ALA A 4 3.68 -1.86 -15.68
CA ALA A 4 4.10 -1.71 -14.28
C ALA A 4 5.62 -1.57 -14.08
N GLN A 5 6.41 -1.75 -15.15
CA GLN A 5 7.86 -1.51 -15.16
C GLN A 5 8.28 -0.53 -16.26
N SER A 6 7.30 0.08 -16.95
CA SER A 6 7.56 1.08 -17.99
C SER A 6 8.26 2.31 -17.42
N LEU A 7 9.01 3.01 -18.28
CA LEU A 7 9.62 4.28 -17.92
C LEU A 7 8.57 5.29 -17.42
N ALA A 8 7.40 5.33 -18.06
CA ALA A 8 6.30 6.20 -17.65
C ALA A 8 5.82 5.91 -16.21
N TYR A 9 5.66 4.64 -15.84
CA TYR A 9 5.29 4.25 -14.48
C TYR A 9 6.37 4.62 -13.46
N LYS A 10 7.65 4.41 -13.78
CA LYS A 10 8.76 4.80 -12.92
C LYS A 10 8.82 6.32 -12.74
N MET A 11 8.57 7.10 -13.79
CA MET A 11 8.52 8.56 -13.73
C MET A 11 7.33 9.06 -12.91
N LEU A 12 6.16 8.44 -13.05
CA LEU A 12 4.99 8.70 -12.22
C LEU A 12 5.34 8.51 -10.74
N LEU A 13 5.84 7.33 -10.34
CA LEU A 13 6.16 7.06 -8.94
C LEU A 13 7.25 8.00 -8.41
N LYS A 14 8.24 8.35 -9.22
CA LYS A 14 9.27 9.34 -8.85
C LYS A 14 8.68 10.73 -8.61
N GLY A 15 7.63 11.12 -9.35
CA GLY A 15 6.93 12.39 -9.13
C GLY A 15 5.99 12.38 -7.93
N VAL A 16 5.52 11.20 -7.53
CA VAL A 16 4.61 11.01 -6.39
C VAL A 16 5.38 10.90 -5.07
N TYR A 17 6.57 10.30 -5.06
CA TYR A 17 7.32 10.04 -3.84
C TYR A 17 8.33 11.13 -3.50
N ASP A 18 8.38 11.51 -2.22
CA ASP A 18 9.58 12.15 -1.67
C ASP A 18 10.78 11.20 -1.79
N ASN A 19 11.90 11.73 -2.32
CA ASN A 19 13.10 10.94 -2.57
C ASN A 19 13.71 10.32 -1.30
N ASP A 20 13.53 10.95 -0.15
CA ASP A 20 14.20 10.56 1.11
C ASP A 20 13.34 9.68 2.02
N PHE A 21 12.08 9.42 1.64
CA PHE A 21 11.25 8.52 2.45
C PHE A 21 11.58 7.05 2.13
N PRO A 22 11.85 6.21 3.14
CA PRO A 22 12.17 4.81 2.90
C PRO A 22 11.04 4.08 2.16
N THR A 23 11.41 3.35 1.12
CA THR A 23 10.48 2.47 0.39
C THR A 23 10.92 1.02 0.54
N VAL A 24 9.95 0.12 0.51
CA VAL A 24 10.18 -1.33 0.44
C VAL A 24 9.53 -1.87 -0.83
N LYS A 25 10.27 -2.67 -1.59
CA LYS A 25 9.73 -3.35 -2.78
C LYS A 25 9.12 -4.70 -2.40
N PRO A 26 8.12 -5.20 -3.14
CA PRO A 26 7.47 -6.46 -2.78
C PRO A 26 8.42 -7.68 -2.69
N HIS A 27 9.55 -7.67 -3.39
CA HIS A 27 10.54 -8.76 -3.36
C HIS A 27 11.45 -8.75 -2.12
N GLN A 28 11.42 -7.71 -1.29
CA GLN A 28 12.22 -7.57 -0.07
C GLN A 28 11.54 -8.26 1.13
N LYS A 29 11.57 -9.59 1.12
CA LYS A 29 10.89 -10.45 2.10
C LYS A 29 11.41 -10.28 3.53
N GLU A 30 12.66 -9.87 3.70
CA GLU A 30 13.31 -9.66 4.99
C GLU A 30 12.66 -8.53 5.80
N ILE A 31 12.20 -7.47 5.12
CA ILE A 31 11.45 -6.38 5.74
C ILE A 31 9.99 -6.79 5.90
N LEU A 32 9.38 -7.31 4.82
CA LEU A 32 7.95 -7.61 4.77
C LEU A 32 7.54 -8.74 5.73
N GLY A 33 8.40 -9.74 5.95
CA GLY A 33 8.10 -10.89 6.80
C GLY A 33 7.89 -10.55 8.29
N ASN A 34 8.44 -9.42 8.74
CA ASN A 34 8.33 -8.93 10.12
C ASN A 34 7.47 -7.66 10.23
N ALA A 35 6.89 -7.20 9.11
CA ALA A 35 6.18 -5.95 9.05
C ALA A 35 4.71 -6.09 9.47
N LEU A 36 4.23 -5.12 10.23
CA LEU A 36 2.80 -4.83 10.29
C LEU A 36 2.43 -4.01 9.05
N LEU A 37 1.61 -4.61 8.18
CA LEU A 37 1.11 -3.96 6.99
C LEU A 37 -0.06 -3.04 7.35
N LEU A 38 0.01 -1.78 6.94
CA LEU A 38 -1.02 -0.77 7.20
C LEU A 38 -1.63 -0.32 5.86
N ASP A 39 -2.90 -0.63 5.66
CA ASP A 39 -3.66 -0.15 4.51
C ASP A 39 -4.26 1.21 4.81
N THR A 40 -3.80 2.22 4.08
CA THR A 40 -4.25 3.60 4.24
C THR A 40 -5.27 3.99 3.17
N ARG A 41 -5.91 3.05 2.46
CA ARG A 41 -6.99 3.37 1.52
C ARG A 41 -8.31 3.65 2.24
N GLU A 42 -9.31 4.14 1.51
CA GLU A 42 -10.66 4.23 2.07
C GLU A 42 -11.22 2.82 2.34
N ARG A 43 -12.26 2.75 3.19
CA ARG A 43 -12.79 1.49 3.72
C ARG A 43 -13.26 0.56 2.59
N GLU A 44 -13.98 1.13 1.63
CA GLU A 44 -14.56 0.45 0.48
C GLU A 44 -13.45 -0.20 -0.38
N GLU A 45 -12.30 0.47 -0.51
CA GLU A 45 -11.16 -0.07 -1.26
C GLU A 45 -10.51 -1.27 -0.56
N PHE A 46 -10.44 -1.24 0.77
CA PHE A 46 -9.92 -2.33 1.61
C PHE A 46 -10.87 -3.54 1.61
N GLU A 47 -12.17 -3.30 1.56
CA GLU A 47 -13.21 -4.33 1.53
C GLU A 47 -13.22 -5.12 0.22
N VAL A 48 -12.94 -4.47 -0.92
CA VAL A 48 -12.74 -5.17 -2.20
C VAL A 48 -11.59 -6.17 -2.12
N SER A 49 -10.42 -5.72 -1.66
CA SER A 49 -9.30 -6.59 -1.34
C SER A 49 -8.18 -5.85 -0.61
N HIS A 50 -7.31 -6.58 0.08
CA HIS A 50 -6.14 -6.07 0.78
C HIS A 50 -5.01 -7.10 0.84
N LEU A 51 -3.80 -6.67 1.23
CA LEU A 51 -2.68 -7.59 1.47
C LEU A 51 -2.96 -8.46 2.71
N LYS A 52 -2.48 -9.71 2.69
CA LYS A 52 -2.70 -10.67 3.78
C LYS A 52 -2.26 -10.09 5.13
N GLY A 53 -3.15 -10.12 6.11
CA GLY A 53 -2.87 -9.65 7.47
C GLY A 53 -2.71 -8.13 7.61
N ALA A 54 -3.06 -7.36 6.57
CA ALA A 54 -3.03 -5.90 6.66
C ALA A 54 -4.09 -5.37 7.62
N LYS A 55 -3.69 -4.40 8.44
CA LYS A 55 -4.58 -3.61 9.27
C LYS A 55 -5.03 -2.39 8.48
N TRP A 56 -6.34 -2.23 8.31
CA TRP A 56 -6.90 -0.98 7.78
C TRP A 56 -6.77 0.14 8.80
N VAL A 57 -6.21 1.28 8.38
CA VAL A 57 -6.05 2.48 9.22
C VAL A 57 -6.68 3.73 8.60
N GLY A 58 -7.12 3.64 7.34
CA GLY A 58 -7.72 4.75 6.60
C GLY A 58 -6.71 5.85 6.22
N TYR A 59 -7.16 6.78 5.38
CA TYR A 59 -6.42 8.00 5.06
C TYR A 59 -7.08 9.22 5.69
N ASN A 60 -8.32 9.52 5.29
CA ASN A 60 -9.07 10.67 5.77
C ASN A 60 -9.43 10.55 7.26
N THR A 61 -9.69 9.33 7.72
CA THR A 61 -10.04 9.00 9.11
C THR A 61 -8.85 8.52 9.93
N PHE A 62 -7.62 8.67 9.42
CA PHE A 62 -6.44 8.18 10.11
C PHE A 62 -6.26 8.85 11.47
N SER A 63 -6.12 8.05 12.52
CA SER A 63 -5.76 8.46 13.88
C SER A 63 -4.62 7.60 14.41
N LEU A 64 -3.71 8.19 15.19
CA LEU A 64 -2.63 7.45 15.85
C LEU A 64 -3.16 6.41 16.85
N GLU A 65 -4.37 6.59 17.37
CA GLU A 65 -5.07 5.64 18.24
C GLU A 65 -5.28 4.28 17.55
N THR A 66 -5.37 4.25 16.22
CA THR A 66 -5.44 2.99 15.46
C THR A 66 -4.20 2.12 15.64
N LEU A 67 -3.11 2.67 16.18
CA LEU A 67 -1.86 1.95 16.49
C LEU A 67 -1.56 1.93 17.99
N GLU A 68 -2.55 2.14 18.84
CA GLU A 68 -2.38 1.94 20.28
C GLU A 68 -1.85 0.53 20.58
N GLY A 69 -0.87 0.45 21.48
CA GLY A 69 -0.21 -0.80 21.85
C GLY A 69 0.84 -1.32 20.83
N ILE A 70 1.01 -0.66 19.68
CA ILE A 70 2.06 -1.04 18.72
C ILE A 70 3.41 -0.44 19.16
N PRO A 71 4.47 -1.27 19.35
CA PRO A 71 5.79 -0.78 19.72
C PRO A 71 6.38 0.19 18.69
N LYS A 72 7.17 1.18 19.15
CA LYS A 72 7.77 2.19 18.26
C LYS A 72 8.88 1.63 17.36
N ASP A 73 9.48 0.53 17.75
CA ASP A 73 10.51 -0.20 17.00
C ASP A 73 9.94 -1.29 16.07
N GLN A 74 8.60 -1.48 16.06
CA GLN A 74 7.89 -2.35 15.13
C GLN A 74 8.13 -1.86 13.69
N VAL A 75 8.44 -2.81 12.80
CA VAL A 75 8.51 -2.53 11.36
C VAL A 75 7.09 -2.28 10.85
N LEU A 76 6.85 -1.07 10.35
CA LEU A 76 5.59 -0.67 9.72
C LEU A 76 5.80 -0.51 8.21
N VAL A 77 4.93 -1.15 7.44
CA VAL A 77 4.87 -0.95 5.99
C VAL A 77 3.49 -0.41 5.64
N VAL A 78 3.45 0.87 5.26
CA VAL A 78 2.23 1.56 4.85
C VAL A 78 2.04 1.42 3.35
N TYR A 79 0.80 1.24 2.90
CA TYR A 79 0.47 1.20 1.48
C TYR A 79 -0.90 1.79 1.18
N CYS A 80 -1.03 2.29 -0.04
CA CYS A 80 -2.32 2.62 -0.64
C CYS A 80 -2.38 2.08 -2.07
N SER A 81 -3.16 2.68 -2.97
CA SER A 81 -3.26 2.27 -4.38
C SER A 81 -1.90 2.28 -5.09
N ILE A 82 -1.19 3.41 -5.03
CA ILE A 82 0.12 3.63 -5.69
C ILE A 82 1.23 4.12 -4.76
N GLY A 83 0.95 4.33 -3.46
CA GLY A 83 1.92 4.79 -2.48
C GLY A 83 1.91 6.29 -2.13
N ALA A 84 1.03 7.11 -2.73
CA ALA A 84 0.92 8.55 -2.45
C ALA A 84 0.40 8.82 -1.03
N ARG A 85 -0.88 8.48 -0.80
CA ARG A 85 -1.57 8.61 0.51
C ARG A 85 -0.79 7.96 1.64
N SER A 86 -0.25 6.77 1.40
CA SER A 86 0.47 6.03 2.43
C SER A 86 1.79 6.67 2.82
N GLN A 87 2.49 7.35 1.91
CA GLN A 87 3.70 8.08 2.28
C GLN A 87 3.39 9.24 3.25
N GLU A 88 2.28 9.94 3.05
CA GLU A 88 1.85 11.00 3.97
C GLU A 88 1.54 10.44 5.37
N ILE A 89 0.83 9.31 5.46
CA ILE A 89 0.62 8.62 6.73
C ILE A 89 1.96 8.14 7.31
N GLY A 90 2.85 7.61 6.48
CA GLY A 90 4.18 7.19 6.90
C GLY A 90 5.01 8.32 7.54
N LYS A 91 4.91 9.55 7.00
CA LYS A 91 5.53 10.75 7.61
C LYS A 91 4.91 11.07 8.97
N LYS A 92 3.58 11.00 9.11
CA LYS A 92 2.89 11.19 10.40
C LYS A 92 3.35 10.15 11.44
N LEU A 93 3.50 8.89 11.02
CA LEU A 93 4.01 7.82 11.88
C LEU A 93 5.44 8.06 12.34
N LYS A 94 6.34 8.46 11.43
CA LYS A 94 7.70 8.84 11.81
C LYS A 94 7.73 10.03 12.77
N GLY A 95 6.90 11.06 12.52
CA GLY A 95 6.74 12.20 13.42
C GLY A 95 6.20 11.82 14.80
N ALA A 96 5.42 10.74 14.89
CA ALA A 96 4.92 10.16 16.13
C ALA A 96 5.90 9.17 16.79
N GLY A 97 7.15 9.10 16.32
CA GLY A 97 8.23 8.34 16.92
C GLY A 97 8.35 6.88 16.47
N TYR A 98 7.63 6.43 15.44
CA TYR A 98 7.87 5.11 14.87
C TYR A 98 9.19 5.09 14.09
N GLU A 99 10.09 4.20 14.45
CA GLU A 99 11.48 4.19 13.98
C GLU A 99 11.61 3.59 12.57
N LYS A 100 10.85 2.52 12.31
CA LYS A 100 10.99 1.67 11.11
C LYS A 100 9.74 1.73 10.26
N VAL A 101 9.55 2.86 9.57
CA VAL A 101 8.39 3.07 8.67
C VAL A 101 8.84 3.11 7.21
N TYR A 102 8.23 2.25 6.40
CA TYR A 102 8.49 2.12 4.96
C TYR A 102 7.20 2.29 4.16
N ASN A 103 7.28 2.95 3.01
CA ASN A 103 6.19 2.98 2.03
C ASN A 103 6.32 1.80 1.06
N LEU A 104 5.24 1.05 0.83
CA LEU A 104 5.25 -0.03 -0.15
C LEU A 104 5.36 0.54 -1.57
N TYR A 105 6.45 0.24 -2.25
CA TYR A 105 6.71 0.74 -3.60
C TYR A 105 5.59 0.33 -4.56
N GLY A 106 4.96 1.35 -5.14
CA GLY A 106 3.85 1.26 -6.09
C GLY A 106 2.54 0.75 -5.51
N GLY A 107 2.42 0.62 -4.17
CA GLY A 107 1.20 0.24 -3.47
C GLY A 107 0.65 -1.13 -3.84
N ILE A 108 -0.64 -1.35 -3.56
CA ILE A 108 -1.33 -2.60 -3.92
C ILE A 108 -1.39 -2.81 -5.45
N PHE A 109 -1.32 -1.75 -6.26
CA PHE A 109 -1.29 -1.92 -7.72
C PHE A 109 -0.02 -2.61 -8.17
N HIS A 110 1.14 -2.17 -7.68
CA HIS A 110 2.40 -2.82 -8.01
C HIS A 110 2.48 -4.23 -7.45
N TRP A 111 1.96 -4.44 -6.23
CA TRP A 111 1.85 -5.76 -5.62
C TRP A 111 1.14 -6.75 -6.53
N VAL A 112 -0.06 -6.41 -7.02
CA VAL A 112 -0.85 -7.27 -7.92
C VAL A 112 -0.19 -7.38 -9.30
N ASN A 113 0.43 -6.32 -9.80
CA ASN A 113 1.17 -6.36 -11.07
C ASN A 113 2.36 -7.32 -11.05
N GLU A 114 2.92 -7.62 -9.88
CA GLU A 114 3.94 -8.64 -9.65
C GLU A 114 3.35 -10.04 -9.34
N ASP A 115 2.08 -10.30 -9.69
CA ASP A 115 1.40 -11.60 -9.52
C ASP A 115 1.26 -12.04 -8.05
N ARG A 116 1.14 -11.08 -7.13
CA ARG A 116 1.01 -11.39 -5.70
C ARG A 116 -0.44 -11.37 -5.25
N SER A 117 -0.78 -12.32 -4.38
CA SER A 117 -2.14 -12.51 -3.87
C SER A 117 -2.62 -11.32 -3.03
N VAL A 118 -3.90 -11.03 -3.16
CA VAL A 118 -4.69 -10.15 -2.31
C VAL A 118 -5.93 -10.91 -1.81
N PHE A 119 -6.57 -10.41 -0.75
CA PHE A 119 -7.60 -11.13 -0.02
C PHE A 119 -8.82 -10.24 0.22
N ASN A 120 -10.02 -10.80 0.17
CA ASN A 120 -11.28 -10.13 0.54
C ASN A 120 -11.49 -10.14 2.07
N GLN A 121 -12.66 -9.66 2.53
CA GLN A 121 -13.01 -9.63 3.96
C GLN A 121 -13.15 -11.04 4.56
N GLU A 122 -13.48 -12.03 3.75
CA GLU A 122 -13.60 -13.44 4.12
C GLU A 122 -12.24 -14.17 4.19
N ALA A 123 -11.14 -13.43 4.01
CA ALA A 123 -9.76 -13.95 3.94
C ALA A 123 -9.53 -14.96 2.79
N GLU A 124 -10.36 -14.90 1.75
CA GLU A 124 -10.22 -15.68 0.54
C GLU A 124 -9.37 -14.93 -0.47
N GLN A 125 -8.52 -15.66 -1.19
CA GLN A 125 -7.72 -15.06 -2.25
C GLN A 125 -8.64 -14.59 -3.39
N THR A 126 -8.42 -13.37 -3.87
CA THR A 126 -9.18 -12.76 -4.96
C THR A 126 -8.23 -12.08 -5.95
N ASP A 127 -8.71 -11.84 -7.17
CA ASP A 127 -8.03 -11.02 -8.18
C ASP A 127 -8.67 -9.63 -8.31
N ARG A 128 -9.75 -9.36 -7.57
CA ARG A 128 -10.43 -8.06 -7.54
C ARG A 128 -9.58 -7.04 -6.81
N VAL A 129 -9.42 -5.85 -7.37
CA VAL A 129 -8.68 -4.74 -6.76
C VAL A 129 -9.41 -3.44 -7.05
N HIS A 130 -9.70 -2.69 -5.99
CA HIS A 130 -10.28 -1.36 -6.14
C HIS A 130 -9.26 -0.42 -6.81
N ALA A 131 -9.59 0.05 -8.00
CA ALA A 131 -8.72 0.82 -8.87
C ALA A 131 -8.78 2.34 -8.61
N TYR A 132 -9.48 2.76 -7.54
CA TYR A 132 -9.68 4.14 -7.07
C TYR A 132 -10.43 5.04 -8.06
N SER A 133 -9.93 5.21 -9.28
CA SER A 133 -10.62 5.87 -10.39
C SER A 133 -10.17 5.28 -11.72
N ARG A 134 -10.94 5.48 -12.80
CA ARG A 134 -10.56 4.99 -14.14
C ARG A 134 -9.18 5.50 -14.61
N SER A 135 -8.84 6.76 -14.28
CA SER A 135 -7.55 7.35 -14.65
C SER A 135 -6.39 6.72 -13.88
N TRP A 136 -6.57 6.39 -12.59
CA TRP A 136 -5.55 5.70 -11.80
C TRP A 136 -5.47 4.21 -12.12
N GLY A 137 -6.59 3.60 -12.48
CA GLY A 137 -6.70 2.20 -12.87
C GLY A 137 -5.86 1.81 -14.08
N ILE A 138 -5.35 2.75 -14.88
CA ILE A 138 -4.41 2.44 -15.98
C ILE A 138 -3.10 1.85 -15.48
N TRP A 139 -2.73 2.12 -14.22
CA TRP A 139 -1.49 1.65 -13.60
C TRP A 139 -1.64 0.28 -12.95
N LEU A 140 -2.86 -0.20 -12.78
CA LEU A 140 -3.19 -1.58 -12.42
C LEU A 140 -3.33 -2.39 -13.71
N ASN A 141 -2.38 -3.26 -14.01
CA ASN A 141 -2.31 -4.01 -15.27
C ASN A 141 -2.82 -5.44 -15.13
N LYS A 142 -2.92 -5.93 -13.89
CA LYS A 142 -3.38 -7.27 -13.56
C LYS A 142 -4.52 -7.21 -12.55
N GLY A 143 -5.28 -8.30 -12.46
CA GLY A 143 -6.48 -8.39 -11.64
C GLY A 143 -7.72 -7.73 -12.27
N VAL A 144 -8.85 -7.92 -11.61
CA VAL A 144 -10.15 -7.37 -11.98
C VAL A 144 -10.33 -6.01 -11.30
N LYS A 145 -10.43 -4.95 -12.09
CA LYS A 145 -10.57 -3.58 -11.60
C LYS A 145 -11.99 -3.33 -11.09
N VAL A 146 -12.10 -2.86 -9.86
CA VAL A 146 -13.36 -2.40 -9.25
C VAL A 146 -13.28 -0.88 -9.05
N PHE A 147 -14.39 -0.16 -9.26
CA PHE A 147 -14.46 1.31 -9.13
C PHE A 147 -15.62 1.77 -8.26
N GLU A 148 -16.41 0.82 -7.75
CA GLU A 148 -17.58 0.99 -6.89
C GLU A 148 -17.25 0.45 -5.50
#